data_AF-A0A938W6K8-F1
#
_entry.id   AF-A0A938W6K8-F1
#
_cell.length_a   1.000
_cell.length_b   1.000
_cell.length_c   1.000
_cell.angle_alpha   90.00
_cell.angle_beta   90.00
_cell.angle_gamma   90.00
#
_symmetry.space_group_name_H-M   'P 1'
#
loop_
_entity.id
_entity.type
_entity.pdbx_description
1 polymer ?
#
loop_
_entity_poly.entity_id
_entity_poly.type
_entity_poly.pdbx_seq_one_letter_code
_entity_poly.pdbx_strand_id
1 'polypeptide(L)'
;MQQPSAASISEMPASNASDARAAQTLMLTLPAPLARELDSATHDFLVELLARELREFRVERALEHYAHGGMSFGAAAQQAGVSQTQLACYAYARGMEPPTSEETLDEELGAAPRPMSSPRSAR
;
A
#
# COMPACT_ATOMS: atom_id res chain seq x y z
N MET A 1 15.27 4.07 65.06
CA MET A 1 14.44 3.22 64.18
C MET A 1 14.03 4.10 63.01
N GLN A 2 14.69 4.14 61.84
CA GLN A 2 14.94 3.08 60.86
C GLN A 2 13.71 2.21 60.60
N GLN A 3 12.95 2.50 59.54
CA GLN A 3 12.91 1.73 58.29
C GLN A 3 11.90 2.34 57.29
N PRO A 4 12.02 2.02 55.98
CA PRO A 4 11.71 2.90 54.85
C PRO A 4 10.36 2.60 54.20
N SER A 5 9.72 3.61 53.62
CA SER A 5 8.57 3.38 52.73
C SER A 5 9.10 3.13 51.31
N ALA A 6 9.10 1.85 50.95
CA ALA A 6 9.40 1.35 49.62
C ALA A 6 8.27 1.63 48.63
N ALA A 7 8.62 1.43 47.36
CA ALA A 7 7.76 1.38 46.18
C ALA A 7 7.55 2.71 45.46
N SER A 8 8.63 3.14 44.78
CA SER A 8 8.51 3.58 43.38
C SER A 8 7.71 2.55 42.60
N ILE A 9 6.47 2.88 42.24
CA ILE A 9 5.80 2.25 41.11
C ILE A 9 5.67 3.35 40.07
N SER A 10 6.66 3.37 39.20
CA SER A 10 6.58 4.08 37.93
C SER A 10 5.45 3.42 37.16
N GLU A 11 4.25 3.99 37.21
CA GLU A 11 3.18 3.66 36.29
C GLU A 11 3.69 3.95 34.87
N MET A 12 4.09 2.88 34.18
CA MET A 12 4.19 2.85 32.74
C MET A 12 2.78 3.11 32.19
N PRO A 13 2.52 4.15 31.39
CA PRO A 13 1.29 4.19 30.63
C PRO A 13 1.33 3.04 29.63
N ALA A 14 0.31 2.19 29.72
CA ALA A 14 0.08 1.09 28.81
C ALA A 14 0.19 1.58 27.36
N SER A 15 1.17 0.99 26.68
CA SER A 15 1.24 0.91 25.23
C SER A 15 -0.03 0.25 24.70
N ASN A 16 -0.49 0.76 23.56
CA ASN A 16 -1.47 0.18 22.65
C ASN A 16 -2.95 0.25 23.05
N ALA A 17 -3.53 1.41 22.76
CA ALA A 17 -4.88 1.49 22.23
C ALA A 17 -4.88 2.37 20.98
N SER A 18 -4.87 1.69 19.83
CA SER A 18 -5.50 2.14 18.59
C SER A 18 -4.88 3.36 17.92
N ASP A 19 -4.06 3.05 16.91
CA ASP A 19 -3.60 3.91 15.82
C ASP A 19 -4.80 4.42 14.98
N ALA A 20 -5.72 5.11 15.65
CA ALA A 20 -6.86 5.76 15.05
C ALA A 20 -6.37 7.03 14.36
N ARG A 21 -6.03 6.91 13.07
CA ARG A 21 -6.05 7.99 12.07
C ARG A 21 -5.55 9.34 12.60
N ALA A 22 -4.26 9.50 12.82
CA ALA A 22 -3.73 10.85 13.05
C ALA A 22 -4.03 11.71 11.81
N ALA A 23 -4.98 12.64 11.94
CA ALA A 23 -5.28 13.61 10.89
C ALA A 23 -4.07 14.53 10.73
N GLN A 24 -3.48 14.53 9.53
CA GLN A 24 -2.37 15.40 9.19
C GLN A 24 -2.86 16.46 8.21
N THR A 25 -2.56 17.72 8.51
CA THR A 25 -2.90 18.84 7.63
C THR A 25 -1.77 19.06 6.64
N LEU A 26 -2.10 19.05 5.35
CA LEU A 26 -1.18 19.38 4.26
C LEU A 26 -1.55 20.75 3.69
N MET A 27 -0.60 21.67 3.61
CA MET A 27 -0.76 22.94 2.90
C MET A 27 -0.17 22.84 1.49
N LEU A 28 -0.96 23.14 0.47
CA LEU A 28 -0.55 23.10 -0.93
C LEU A 28 -0.58 24.50 -1.53
N THR A 29 0.48 24.89 -2.25
CA THR A 29 0.45 26.10 -3.08
C THR A 29 -0.01 25.70 -4.49
N LEU A 30 -1.19 26.16 -4.89
CA LEU A 30 -1.82 25.81 -6.15
C LEU A 30 -1.96 27.04 -7.06
N PRO A 31 -2.00 26.86 -8.39
CA PRO A 31 -2.39 27.92 -9.31
C PRO A 31 -3.79 28.46 -8.96
N ALA A 32 -3.97 29.78 -9.01
CA ALA A 32 -5.21 30.44 -8.63
C ALA A 32 -6.50 29.94 -9.34
N PRO A 33 -6.46 29.49 -10.62
CA PRO A 33 -7.63 28.86 -11.24
C PRO A 33 -8.04 27.57 -10.53
N LEU A 34 -7.09 26.68 -10.23
CA LEU A 34 -7.35 25.41 -9.58
C LEU A 34 -7.81 25.60 -8.13
N ALA A 35 -7.18 26.54 -7.40
CA ALA A 35 -7.59 26.85 -6.03
C ALA A 35 -9.06 27.27 -5.96
N ARG A 36 -9.53 28.10 -6.92
CA ARG A 36 -10.95 28.53 -6.99
C ARG A 36 -11.91 27.39 -7.31
N GLU A 37 -11.50 26.45 -8.15
CA GLU A 37 -12.32 25.27 -8.46
C GLU A 37 -12.49 24.39 -7.22
N LEU A 38 -11.39 24.14 -6.50
CA LEU A 38 -11.39 23.31 -5.29
C LEU A 38 -12.06 23.99 -4.07
N ASP A 39 -12.10 25.32 -4.02
CA ASP A 39 -12.76 26.09 -2.94
C ASP A 39 -14.28 25.85 -2.88
N SER A 40 -14.88 25.47 -4.02
CA SER A 40 -16.30 25.12 -4.10
C SER A 40 -16.61 23.68 -3.65
N ALA A 41 -15.59 22.84 -3.47
CA ALA A 41 -15.73 21.45 -3.13
C ALA A 41 -15.71 21.20 -1.61
N THR A 42 -16.41 20.16 -1.17
CA THR A 42 -16.37 19.77 0.25
C THR A 42 -15.04 19.10 0.61
N HIS A 43 -14.64 19.22 1.88
CA HIS A 43 -13.42 18.56 2.37
C HIS A 43 -13.42 17.05 2.10
N ASP A 44 -14.53 16.36 2.39
CA ASP A 44 -14.65 14.92 2.17
C ASP A 44 -14.48 14.54 0.69
N PHE A 45 -15.08 15.32 -0.21
CA PHE A 45 -14.90 15.12 -1.65
C PHE A 45 -13.45 15.31 -2.07
N LEU A 46 -12.76 16.34 -1.56
CA LEU A 46 -11.35 16.56 -1.86
C LEU A 46 -10.46 15.42 -1.36
N VAL A 47 -10.75 14.89 -0.16
CA VAL A 47 -10.03 13.73 0.38
C VAL A 47 -10.27 12.49 -0.48
N GLU A 48 -11.51 12.23 -0.88
CA GLU A 48 -11.84 11.09 -1.75
C GLU A 48 -11.19 11.20 -3.12
N LEU A 49 -11.27 12.40 -3.73
CA LEU A 49 -10.63 12.71 -5.01
C LEU A 49 -9.13 12.46 -4.93
N LEU A 50 -8.44 13.09 -3.97
CA LEU A 50 -6.99 12.92 -3.81
C LEU A 50 -6.60 11.46 -3.54
N ALA A 51 -7.35 10.76 -2.68
CA ALA A 51 -7.08 9.36 -2.38
C ALA A 51 -7.25 8.46 -3.61
N ARG A 52 -8.25 8.75 -4.46
CA ARG A 52 -8.48 8.03 -5.71
C ARG A 52 -7.39 8.32 -6.74
N GLU A 53 -7.14 9.59 -7.03
CA GLU A 53 -6.15 10.01 -8.03
C GLU A 53 -4.74 9.54 -7.65
N LEU A 54 -4.37 9.55 -6.36
CA LEU A 54 -3.09 9.02 -5.90
C LEU A 54 -2.95 7.51 -6.14
N ARG A 55 -4.03 6.73 -6.01
CA ARG A 55 -4.00 5.30 -6.32
C ARG A 55 -3.82 5.08 -7.82
N GLU A 56 -4.59 5.79 -8.64
CA GLU A 56 -4.50 5.69 -10.11
C GLU A 56 -3.10 6.11 -10.60
N PHE A 57 -2.58 7.23 -10.12
CA PHE A 57 -1.24 7.74 -10.47
C PHE A 57 -0.11 6.77 -10.10
N ARG A 58 -0.22 6.08 -8.96
CA ARG A 58 0.79 5.07 -8.55
C ARG A 58 0.82 3.86 -9.48
N VAL A 59 -0.34 3.40 -9.93
CA VAL A 59 -0.45 2.32 -10.92
C VAL A 59 0.17 2.73 -12.23
N GLU A 60 -0.14 3.93 -12.72
CA GLU A 60 0.41 4.45 -13.98
C GLU A 60 1.93 4.53 -13.94
N ARG A 61 2.48 5.14 -12.90
CA ARG A 61 3.94 5.26 -12.75
C ARG A 61 4.63 3.90 -12.65
N ALA A 62 4.01 2.92 -12.00
CA ALA A 62 4.55 1.56 -11.92
C ALA A 62 4.57 0.87 -13.29
N LEU A 63 3.50 1.01 -14.07
CA LEU A 63 3.43 0.47 -15.43
C LEU A 63 4.42 1.16 -16.38
N GLU A 64 4.61 2.47 -16.25
CA GLU A 64 5.62 3.19 -17.01
C GLU A 64 7.03 2.68 -16.69
N HIS A 65 7.40 2.56 -15.41
CA HIS A 65 8.70 2.04 -15.01
C HIS A 65 8.93 0.60 -15.50
N TYR A 66 7.89 -0.24 -15.45
CA TYR A 66 7.90 -1.58 -16.01
C TYR A 66 8.12 -1.57 -17.53
N ALA A 67 7.37 -0.74 -18.27
CA ALA A 67 7.44 -0.66 -19.73
C ALA A 67 8.83 -0.19 -20.24
N HIS A 68 9.53 0.64 -19.46
CA HIS A 68 10.90 1.06 -19.77
C HIS A 68 11.96 0.00 -19.41
N GLY A 69 11.55 -1.19 -18.93
CA GLY A 69 12.46 -2.27 -18.55
C GLY A 69 13.22 -2.03 -17.23
N GLY A 70 12.81 -1.03 -16.45
CA GLY A 70 13.51 -0.66 -15.21
C GLY A 70 13.22 -1.57 -14.01
N MET A 71 12.19 -2.42 -14.10
CA MET A 71 11.78 -3.31 -13.00
C MET A 71 10.96 -4.52 -13.50
N SER A 72 10.86 -5.55 -12.66
CA SER A 72 9.98 -6.70 -12.92
C SER A 72 8.51 -6.34 -12.69
N PHE A 73 7.61 -7.14 -13.26
CA PHE A 73 6.16 -6.93 -13.11
C PHE A 73 5.69 -7.04 -11.65
N GLY A 74 6.20 -8.03 -10.90
CA GLY A 74 5.92 -8.16 -9.47
C GLY A 74 6.44 -6.97 -8.64
N ALA A 75 7.61 -6.44 -8.98
CA ALA A 75 8.13 -5.23 -8.33
C ALA A 75 7.25 -4.01 -8.66
N ALA A 76 6.69 -3.92 -9.87
CA ALA A 76 5.77 -2.86 -10.25
C ALA A 76 4.45 -2.96 -9.45
N ALA A 77 3.94 -4.17 -9.21
CA ALA A 77 2.73 -4.38 -8.40
C ALA A 77 2.95 -3.92 -6.95
N GLN A 78 4.10 -4.27 -6.37
CA GLN A 78 4.50 -3.79 -5.04
C GLN A 78 4.62 -2.26 -4.98
N GLN A 79 5.23 -1.62 -6.01
CA GLN A 79 5.34 -0.16 -6.07
C GLN A 79 3.96 0.52 -6.13
N ALA A 80 3.05 -0.04 -6.92
CA ALA A 80 1.67 0.44 -7.05
C ALA A 80 0.82 0.15 -5.80
N GLY A 81 1.22 -0.82 -4.98
CA GLY A 81 0.45 -1.25 -3.80
C GLY A 81 -0.82 -2.03 -4.16
N VAL A 82 -0.77 -2.78 -5.26
CA VAL A 82 -1.86 -3.65 -5.77
C VAL A 82 -1.33 -5.06 -5.98
N SER A 83 -2.20 -6.06 -6.11
CA SER A 83 -1.76 -7.42 -6.46
C SER A 83 -1.23 -7.51 -7.89
N GLN A 84 -0.52 -8.59 -8.24
CA GLN A 84 -0.04 -8.77 -9.62
C GLN A 84 -1.21 -8.94 -10.59
N THR A 85 -2.26 -9.67 -10.22
CA THR A 85 -3.50 -9.77 -11.00
C THR A 85 -4.13 -8.40 -11.24
N GLN A 86 -4.26 -7.58 -10.19
CA GLN A 86 -4.83 -6.24 -10.33
C GLN A 86 -4.00 -5.37 -11.27
N LEU A 87 -2.68 -5.40 -11.13
CA LEU A 87 -1.78 -4.70 -12.05
C LEU A 87 -1.93 -5.23 -13.50
N ALA A 88 -2.14 -6.53 -13.68
CA ALA A 88 -2.30 -7.14 -15.00
C ALA A 88 -3.56 -6.62 -15.69
N CYS A 89 -4.68 -6.50 -14.97
CA CYS A 89 -5.89 -5.86 -15.49
C CYS A 89 -5.61 -4.42 -15.98
N TYR A 90 -4.85 -3.63 -15.22
CA TYR A 90 -4.47 -2.28 -15.62
C TYR A 90 -3.52 -2.25 -16.83
N ALA A 91 -2.65 -3.24 -16.95
CA ALA A 91 -1.73 -3.39 -18.07
C ALA A 91 -2.50 -3.77 -19.35
N TYR A 92 -3.41 -4.74 -19.28
CA TYR A 92 -4.26 -5.16 -20.41
C TYR A 92 -5.14 -4.02 -20.92
N ALA A 93 -5.73 -3.22 -20.01
CA ALA A 93 -6.53 -2.06 -20.38
C ALA A 93 -5.73 -1.01 -21.19
N ARG A 94 -4.39 -1.03 -21.08
CA ARG A 94 -3.46 -0.14 -21.81
C ARG A 94 -2.78 -0.83 -22.99
N GLY A 95 -3.22 -2.04 -23.37
CA GLY A 95 -2.67 -2.81 -24.48
C GLY A 95 -1.31 -3.44 -24.19
N MET A 96 -0.91 -3.53 -22.92
CA MET A 96 0.30 -4.25 -22.49
C MET A 96 -0.04 -5.71 -22.21
N GLU A 97 0.88 -6.61 -22.54
CA GLU A 97 0.77 -8.04 -22.25
C GLU A 97 1.86 -8.44 -21.25
N PRO A 98 1.59 -8.30 -19.93
CA PRO A 98 2.57 -8.64 -18.91
C PRO A 98 2.82 -10.15 -18.84
N PRO A 99 4.03 -10.59 -18.48
CA PRO A 99 4.35 -12.00 -18.35
C PRO A 99 3.55 -12.62 -17.20
N THR A 100 3.03 -13.82 -17.44
CA THR A 100 2.46 -14.66 -16.38
C THR A 100 3.57 -15.15 -15.45
N SER A 101 3.54 -14.75 -14.19
CA SER A 101 4.43 -15.23 -13.14
C SER A 101 3.78 -16.39 -12.37
N GLU A 102 4.57 -17.20 -11.65
CA GLU A 102 4.01 -18.22 -10.74
C GLU A 102 3.10 -17.61 -9.67
N GLU A 103 3.41 -16.40 -9.20
CA GLU A 103 2.60 -15.66 -8.23
C GLU A 103 1.25 -15.23 -8.83
N THR A 104 1.25 -14.75 -10.08
CA THR A 104 0.01 -14.47 -10.83
C THR A 104 -0.81 -15.73 -11.03
N LEU A 105 -0.18 -16.86 -11.34
CA LEU A 105 -0.88 -18.14 -11.51
C LEU A 105 -1.49 -18.62 -10.18
N ASP A 106 -0.72 -18.54 -9.08
CA ASP A 106 -1.19 -18.92 -7.75
C ASP A 106 -2.34 -18.01 -7.26
N GLU A 107 -2.32 -16.70 -7.58
CA GLU A 107 -3.43 -15.74 -7.34
C GLU A 107 -4.72 -16.14 -8.09
N GLU A 108 -4.63 -16.45 -9.39
CA GLU A 108 -5.80 -16.78 -10.25
C GLU A 108 -6.40 -18.16 -9.96
N LEU A 109 -5.57 -19.14 -9.61
CA LEU A 109 -6.01 -20.51 -9.35
C LEU A 109 -6.56 -20.71 -7.93
N GLY A 110 -6.54 -19.68 -7.08
CA GLY A 110 -6.93 -19.77 -5.66
C GLY A 110 -6.10 -20.82 -4.91
N ALA A 111 -4.89 -21.11 -5.38
CA ALA A 111 -4.07 -22.19 -4.88
C ALA A 111 -3.50 -21.79 -3.50
N ALA A 112 -4.03 -22.42 -2.46
CA ALA A 112 -3.49 -22.35 -1.10
C ALA A 112 -1.96 -22.62 -1.11
N PRO A 113 -1.19 -22.00 -0.19
CA PRO A 113 0.26 -22.14 -0.14
C PRO A 113 0.67 -23.60 -0.23
N ARG A 114 1.49 -23.92 -1.24
CA ARG A 114 1.94 -25.30 -1.51
C ARG A 114 2.54 -25.88 -0.23
N PRO A 115 2.14 -27.09 0.22
CA PRO A 115 2.74 -27.71 1.38
C PRO A 115 4.24 -27.86 1.12
N MET A 116 5.06 -27.25 1.97
CA MET A 116 6.51 -27.39 1.91
C MET A 116 6.86 -28.86 1.86
N SER A 117 7.53 -29.28 0.78
CA SER A 117 8.01 -30.63 0.62
C SER A 117 8.86 -31.00 1.83
N SER A 118 8.37 -31.95 2.62
CA SER A 118 9.13 -32.53 3.72
C SER A 118 10.47 -33.03 3.17
N PRO A 119 11.59 -32.78 3.85
CA PRO A 119 12.86 -33.35 3.42
C PRO A 119 12.73 -34.86 3.46
N ARG A 120 12.96 -35.47 2.30
CA ARG A 120 13.07 -36.92 2.11
C ARG A 120 14.25 -37.39 2.96
N SER A 121 13.97 -37.78 4.20
CA SER A 121 14.96 -38.42 5.06
C SER A 121 15.29 -39.77 4.43
N ALA A 122 16.40 -39.80 3.72
CA ALA A 122 17.01 -41.00 3.21
C ALA A 122 17.36 -41.90 4.40
N ARG A 123 16.87 -43.14 4.31
CA ARG A 123 17.48 -44.42 4.71
C ARG A 123 18.39 -44.44 5.95
#